data_AF-A0AAW6CM19-F1
#
_entry.id   AF-A0AAW6CM19-F1
#
_cell.length_a   1.000
_cell.length_b   1.000
_cell.length_c   1.000
_cell.angle_alpha   90.00
_cell.angle_beta   90.00
_cell.angle_gamma   90.00
#
_symmetry.space_group_name_H-M   'P 1'
#
loop_
_entity.id
_entity.type
_entity.pdbx_description
1 polymer ?
#
loop_
_entity_poly.entity_id
_entity_poly.type
_entity_poly.pdbx_seq_one_letter_code
_entity_poly.pdbx_strand_id
1 'polypeptide(L)'
;MELRHHGILGQKWGVRNGPPYPLSGGDYTPSQRKAISNKRKSGNSIYNKKHFDEVLKVDKTTLSTLSYDKDRTKNADMFYATHHALDKHQYNALFNRPIPQTVYDKDGKAIGTGSFMKYRIDNSLKTDLKVASEDSGAKVFMDLYKKDRDFYNFVTDRERMQGYFVNDKYKFKGYREAAAVLGKMREPDYKPTSDDLQTVYRMFNYVIPYDGQGDSRKGRDMYNQRTKFFHACKEVGYGAVLDTNDAIYGGFKAKSPIIVFDMEQVVPKDVYRTNLTDQKCSTLVLVGRKLLGL
;
A
#
# COMPACT_ATOMS: atom_id res chain seq x y z
N MET A 1 -1.63 54.30 16.19
CA MET A 1 -0.69 53.46 15.41
C MET A 1 -1.54 52.41 14.71
N GLU A 2 -1.84 52.58 13.43
CA GLU A 2 -2.71 51.65 12.67
C GLU A 2 -1.90 50.46 12.16
N LEU A 3 -2.32 49.24 12.53
CA LEU A 3 -1.78 47.99 11.99
C LEU A 3 -2.23 47.82 10.54
N ARG A 4 -1.32 48.02 9.58
CA ARG A 4 -1.56 47.71 8.16
C ARG A 4 -1.10 46.28 7.87
N HIS A 5 -2.04 45.37 7.60
CA HIS A 5 -1.75 44.02 7.11
C HIS A 5 -1.46 44.06 5.61
N HIS A 6 -0.27 43.63 5.20
CA HIS A 6 0.06 43.38 3.80
C HIS A 6 -0.39 41.96 3.43
N GLY A 7 -1.44 41.85 2.60
CA GLY A 7 -1.83 40.57 2.01
C GLY A 7 -0.81 40.07 0.98
N ILE A 8 -0.75 38.76 0.77
CA ILE A 8 0.12 38.13 -0.24
C ILE A 8 -0.40 38.46 -1.65
N LEU A 9 0.49 38.92 -2.53
CA LEU A 9 0.18 39.31 -3.91
C LEU A 9 -0.52 38.15 -4.65
N GLY A 10 -1.76 38.37 -5.11
CA GLY A 10 -2.57 37.39 -5.84
C GLY A 10 -3.64 36.65 -5.02
N GLN A 11 -3.70 36.86 -3.70
CA GLN A 11 -4.70 36.22 -2.85
C GLN A 11 -6.05 36.98 -2.92
N LYS A 12 -7.08 36.34 -3.47
CA LYS A 12 -8.45 36.88 -3.47
C LYS A 12 -9.07 36.76 -2.07
N TRP A 13 -9.66 37.83 -1.56
CA TRP A 13 -10.37 37.83 -0.27
C TRP A 13 -11.48 36.76 -0.27
N GLY A 14 -11.51 35.91 0.77
CA GLY A 14 -12.43 34.77 0.86
C GLY A 14 -11.90 33.45 0.28
N VAL A 15 -10.82 33.46 -0.50
CA VAL A 15 -10.14 32.22 -0.95
C VAL A 15 -9.09 31.85 0.10
N ARG A 16 -9.48 30.99 1.04
CA ARG A 16 -8.53 30.33 1.95
C ARG A 16 -7.80 29.24 1.16
N ASN A 17 -6.66 29.58 0.55
CA ASN A 17 -5.61 28.59 0.36
C ASN A 17 -5.31 28.05 1.76
N GLY A 18 -5.37 26.73 1.93
CA GLY A 18 -5.24 26.08 3.24
C GLY A 18 -4.01 26.58 4.01
N PRO A 19 -4.00 26.44 5.35
CA PRO A 19 -2.93 26.97 6.20
C PRO A 19 -1.54 26.54 5.70
N PRO A 20 -0.49 27.35 5.97
CA PRO A 20 0.85 27.24 5.39
C PRO A 20 1.67 26.02 5.85
N TYR A 21 1.05 25.01 6.44
CA TYR A 21 1.70 23.80 6.99
C TYR A 21 0.92 22.54 6.61
N PRO A 22 1.57 21.37 6.51
CA PRO A 22 0.91 20.13 6.12
C PRO A 22 -0.17 19.77 7.14
N LEU A 23 -1.43 19.93 6.73
CA LEU A 23 -2.59 19.42 7.45
C LEU A 23 -2.46 17.89 7.54
N SER A 24 -2.61 17.32 8.74
CA SER A 24 -2.68 15.86 8.87
C SER A 24 -3.85 15.34 8.01
N GLY A 25 -3.82 14.08 7.56
CA GLY A 25 -4.79 13.53 6.59
C GLY A 25 -6.24 13.46 7.08
N GLY A 26 -6.52 14.01 8.25
CA GLY A 26 -7.84 14.13 8.87
C GLY A 26 -8.25 15.55 9.23
N ASP A 27 -7.42 16.57 9.01
CA ASP A 27 -7.72 17.97 9.35
C ASP A 27 -8.57 18.66 8.27
N TYR A 28 -9.68 18.02 7.96
CA TYR A 28 -10.71 18.62 7.13
C TYR A 28 -11.50 19.62 7.98
N THR A 29 -11.73 20.81 7.45
CA THR A 29 -12.75 21.72 7.98
C THR A 29 -14.11 20.99 8.05
N PRO A 30 -15.04 21.41 8.91
CA PRO A 30 -16.37 20.79 8.98
C PRO A 30 -17.09 20.72 7.62
N SER A 31 -16.92 21.74 6.76
CA SER A 31 -17.47 21.75 5.40
C SER A 31 -16.79 20.73 4.48
N GLN A 32 -15.47 20.60 4.55
CA GLN A 32 -14.73 19.55 3.82
C GLN A 32 -15.14 18.15 4.32
N ARG A 33 -15.29 17.94 5.64
CA ARG A 33 -15.79 16.67 6.18
C ARG A 33 -17.16 16.33 5.65
N LYS A 34 -18.08 17.31 5.60
CA LYS A 34 -19.43 17.13 5.05
C LYS A 34 -19.39 16.81 3.55
N ALA A 35 -18.59 17.53 2.77
CA ALA A 35 -18.43 17.27 1.34
C ALA A 35 -17.83 15.89 1.06
N ILE A 36 -16.83 15.48 1.85
CA ILE A 36 -16.23 14.13 1.79
C ILE A 36 -17.27 13.09 2.17
N SER A 37 -17.99 13.29 3.29
CA SER A 37 -19.04 12.37 3.75
C SER A 37 -20.12 12.15 2.69
N ASN A 38 -20.52 13.20 1.97
CA ASN A 38 -21.52 13.10 0.91
C ASN A 38 -21.00 12.38 -0.34
N LYS A 39 -19.69 12.45 -0.61
CA LYS A 39 -19.06 11.76 -1.74
C LYS A 39 -18.63 10.34 -1.42
N ARG A 40 -18.37 10.03 -0.14
CA ARG A 40 -18.01 8.69 0.30
C ARG A 40 -19.14 7.73 0.00
N LYS A 41 -18.82 6.64 -0.70
CA LYS A 41 -19.73 5.50 -0.84
C LYS A 41 -19.63 4.65 0.45
N SER A 42 -20.27 3.48 0.48
CA SER A 42 -20.20 2.56 1.63
C SER A 42 -18.79 2.43 2.21
N GLY A 43 -18.67 2.22 3.52
CA GLY A 43 -17.43 2.39 4.29
C GLY A 43 -16.20 1.65 3.78
N ASN A 44 -16.36 0.60 2.95
CA ASN A 44 -15.28 -0.18 2.34
C ASN A 44 -15.24 -0.14 0.81
N SER A 45 -15.87 0.84 0.18
CA SER A 45 -15.86 0.95 -1.28
C SER A 45 -14.44 1.21 -1.82
N ILE A 46 -14.10 0.57 -2.94
CA ILE A 46 -12.86 0.85 -3.69
C ILE A 46 -12.79 2.34 -4.07
N TYR A 47 -13.95 2.96 -4.33
CA TYR A 47 -14.07 4.40 -4.55
C TYR A 47 -13.44 5.22 -3.42
N ASN A 48 -13.77 4.90 -2.16
CA ASN A 48 -13.25 5.69 -1.03
C ASN A 48 -11.72 5.58 -0.93
N LYS A 49 -11.18 4.37 -1.13
CA LYS A 49 -9.73 4.11 -1.08
C LYS A 49 -8.98 4.79 -2.23
N LYS A 50 -9.64 4.90 -3.38
CA LYS A 50 -9.08 5.59 -4.53
C LYS A 50 -8.91 7.08 -4.26
N HIS A 51 -9.89 7.71 -3.61
CA HIS A 51 -10.02 9.17 -3.60
C HIS A 51 -9.73 9.86 -2.24
N PHE A 52 -9.67 9.12 -1.14
CA PHE A 52 -9.51 9.71 0.19
C PHE A 52 -8.34 9.09 0.94
N ASP A 53 -7.42 9.94 1.36
CA ASP A 53 -6.35 9.56 2.26
C ASP A 53 -6.91 9.10 3.60
N GLU A 54 -6.18 8.19 4.23
CA GLU A 54 -6.51 7.65 5.54
C GLU A 54 -5.47 8.08 6.59
N VAL A 55 -5.91 8.18 7.83
CA VAL A 55 -5.04 8.37 8.99
C VAL A 55 -5.26 7.21 9.93
N LEU A 56 -4.24 6.37 10.07
CA LEU A 56 -4.23 5.27 11.02
C LEU A 56 -3.86 5.82 12.38
N LYS A 57 -4.72 5.58 13.36
CA LYS A 57 -4.57 6.13 14.71
C LYS A 57 -3.74 5.18 15.56
N VAL A 58 -2.75 5.74 16.24
CA VAL A 58 -1.78 4.98 17.04
C VAL A 58 -2.43 4.05 18.08
N ASP A 59 -3.54 4.49 18.68
CA ASP A 59 -4.27 3.79 19.73
C ASP A 59 -5.31 2.78 19.21
N LYS A 60 -5.61 2.79 17.90
CA LYS A 60 -6.71 2.00 17.30
C LYS A 60 -6.26 1.08 16.18
N THR A 61 -5.03 1.22 15.70
CA THR A 61 -4.54 0.48 14.55
C THR A 61 -3.56 -0.61 14.98
N THR A 62 -3.79 -1.82 14.50
CA THR A 62 -2.79 -2.89 14.44
C THR A 62 -2.54 -3.22 12.98
N LEU A 63 -1.27 -3.21 12.58
CA LEU A 63 -0.81 -3.57 11.24
C LEU A 63 -0.45 -5.06 11.22
N SER A 64 -1.25 -5.85 10.52
CA SER A 64 -1.08 -7.31 10.43
C SER A 64 -0.53 -7.72 9.08
N THR A 65 0.48 -8.59 9.08
CA THR A 65 1.01 -9.25 7.88
C THR A 65 1.16 -10.76 8.08
N LEU A 66 1.16 -11.53 7.00
CA LEU A 66 1.27 -13.00 7.02
C LEU A 66 2.52 -13.43 6.25
N SER A 67 3.45 -14.12 6.91
CA SER A 67 4.76 -14.45 6.35
C SER A 67 5.28 -15.82 6.79
N TYR A 68 6.11 -16.47 5.95
CA TYR A 68 6.86 -17.66 6.37
C TYR A 68 8.03 -17.32 7.29
N ASP A 69 8.59 -16.12 7.12
CA ASP A 69 9.61 -15.55 7.98
C ASP A 69 8.94 -14.82 9.16
N LYS A 70 9.27 -15.23 10.39
CA LYS A 70 8.76 -14.64 11.64
C LYS A 70 9.26 -13.21 11.87
N ASP A 71 10.38 -12.87 11.24
CA ASP A 71 11.08 -11.60 11.40
C ASP A 71 10.85 -10.68 10.20
N ARG A 72 9.83 -10.96 9.37
CA ARG A 72 9.56 -10.25 8.09
C ARG A 72 9.49 -8.73 8.19
N THR A 73 9.10 -8.17 9.33
CA THR A 73 9.03 -6.72 9.54
C THR A 73 10.26 -6.12 10.20
N LYS A 74 11.20 -6.95 10.67
CA LYS A 74 12.47 -6.50 11.24
C LYS A 74 13.45 -6.16 10.13
N ASN A 75 14.05 -4.97 10.20
CA ASN A 75 15.02 -4.47 9.21
C ASN A 75 14.52 -4.48 7.75
N ALA A 76 13.21 -4.51 7.55
CA ALA A 76 12.61 -4.35 6.24
C ALA A 76 12.62 -2.87 5.84
N ASP A 77 12.66 -2.59 4.54
CA ASP A 77 12.44 -1.26 3.97
C ASP A 77 10.95 -0.96 3.74
N MET A 78 10.14 -2.00 3.60
CA MET A 78 8.69 -1.93 3.52
C MET A 78 8.04 -3.27 3.91
N PHE A 79 6.75 -3.25 4.21
CA PHE A 79 5.95 -4.48 4.25
C PHE A 79 4.49 -4.23 3.88
N TYR A 80 3.84 -5.27 3.36
CA TYR A 80 2.40 -5.31 3.17
C TYR A 80 1.69 -5.53 4.49
N ALA A 81 0.66 -4.73 4.76
CA ALA A 81 -0.15 -4.85 5.94
C ALA A 81 -1.64 -4.71 5.63
N THR A 82 -2.46 -5.23 6.54
CA THR A 82 -3.84 -4.83 6.70
C THR A 82 -4.12 -4.37 8.10
N HIS A 83 -5.14 -3.55 8.27
CA HIS A 83 -5.54 -3.02 9.58
C HIS A 83 -7.03 -3.19 9.89
N HIS A 84 -7.83 -3.70 8.95
CA HIS A 84 -9.22 -4.06 9.19
C HIS A 84 -9.30 -5.42 9.88
N ALA A 85 -10.04 -5.49 10.97
CA ALA A 85 -10.09 -6.67 11.85
C ALA A 85 -10.47 -7.99 11.13
N LEU A 86 -11.27 -7.93 10.07
CA LEU A 86 -11.66 -9.11 9.28
C LEU A 86 -10.66 -9.48 8.18
N ASP A 87 -9.76 -8.59 7.77
CA ASP A 87 -8.80 -8.90 6.69
C ASP A 87 -7.82 -9.98 7.16
N LYS A 88 -7.42 -9.98 8.44
CA LYS A 88 -6.55 -11.04 9.00
C LYS A 88 -7.12 -12.45 8.81
N HIS A 89 -8.43 -12.62 8.99
CA HIS A 89 -9.10 -13.92 8.79
C HIS A 89 -9.14 -14.28 7.32
N GLN A 90 -9.38 -13.30 6.45
CA GLN A 90 -9.36 -13.56 5.02
C GLN A 90 -7.95 -13.98 4.55
N TYR A 91 -6.86 -13.35 5.06
CA TYR A 91 -5.47 -13.75 4.71
C TYR A 91 -5.16 -15.15 5.19
N ASN A 92 -5.54 -15.45 6.44
CA ASN A 92 -5.36 -16.76 7.02
C ASN A 92 -6.14 -17.84 6.25
N ALA A 93 -7.34 -17.56 5.78
CA ALA A 93 -8.15 -18.52 5.04
C ALA A 93 -7.58 -18.80 3.62
N LEU A 94 -7.13 -17.76 2.91
CA LEU A 94 -6.76 -17.86 1.49
C LEU A 94 -5.30 -18.29 1.25
N PHE A 95 -4.36 -17.81 2.06
CA PHE A 95 -2.92 -17.89 1.74
C PHE A 95 -2.09 -18.66 2.75
N ASN A 96 -2.72 -19.13 3.82
CA ASN A 96 -2.07 -19.93 4.82
C ASN A 96 -2.14 -21.40 4.40
N ARG A 97 -0.98 -22.02 4.20
CA ARG A 97 -0.90 -23.41 3.74
C ARG A 97 -0.23 -24.25 4.82
N PRO A 98 -0.76 -25.44 5.12
CA PRO A 98 -0.08 -26.38 6.02
C PRO A 98 1.31 -26.73 5.52
N ILE A 99 2.27 -26.73 6.43
CA ILE A 99 3.63 -27.21 6.26
C ILE A 99 3.90 -28.22 7.38
N PRO A 100 4.25 -29.47 7.06
CA PRO A 100 4.76 -30.41 8.05
C PRO A 100 6.06 -29.89 8.66
N GLN A 101 6.11 -29.77 9.99
CA GLN A 101 7.34 -29.44 10.71
C GLN A 101 7.53 -30.35 11.92
N THR A 102 8.78 -30.70 12.20
CA THR A 102 9.14 -31.47 13.40
C THR A 102 8.81 -30.65 14.65
N VAL A 103 8.13 -31.29 15.60
CA VAL A 103 7.80 -30.74 16.91
C VAL A 103 8.84 -31.22 17.90
N TYR A 104 9.33 -30.31 18.73
CA TYR A 104 10.27 -30.59 19.79
C TYR A 104 9.62 -30.30 21.14
N ASP A 105 9.94 -31.11 22.15
CA ASP A 105 9.58 -30.80 23.54
C ASP A 105 10.50 -29.71 24.14
N LYS A 106 10.27 -29.38 25.41
CA LYS A 106 11.05 -28.37 26.16
C LYS A 106 12.54 -28.71 26.28
N ASP A 107 12.90 -29.98 26.15
CA ASP A 107 14.26 -30.49 26.28
C ASP A 107 14.92 -30.65 24.89
N GLY A 108 14.24 -30.20 23.82
CA GLY A 108 14.74 -30.23 22.45
C GLY A 108 14.64 -31.61 21.78
N LYS A 109 13.94 -32.58 22.38
CA LYS A 109 13.74 -33.90 21.79
C LYS A 109 12.60 -33.85 20.77
N ALA A 110 12.84 -34.41 19.59
CA ALA A 110 11.80 -34.54 18.57
C ALA A 110 10.70 -35.50 19.06
N ILE A 111 9.46 -35.03 19.08
CA ILE A 111 8.29 -35.80 19.55
C ILE A 111 7.28 -36.09 18.42
N GLY A 112 7.58 -35.71 17.19
CA GLY A 112 6.77 -36.02 16.01
C GLY A 112 6.75 -34.89 14.99
N THR A 113 5.76 -34.91 14.09
CA THR A 113 5.55 -33.88 13.05
C THR A 113 4.17 -33.26 13.20
N GLY A 114 4.11 -31.93 13.26
CA GLY A 114 2.89 -31.14 13.31
C GLY A 114 2.61 -30.40 12.00
N SER A 115 1.35 -30.08 11.74
CA SER A 115 0.94 -29.23 10.61
C SER A 115 0.84 -27.77 11.04
N PHE A 116 1.88 -27.00 10.75
CA PHE A 116 1.94 -25.56 11.04
C PHE A 116 1.71 -24.75 9.77
N MET A 117 1.50 -23.44 9.90
CA MET A 117 1.37 -22.56 8.73
C MET A 117 2.21 -21.29 8.91
N LYS A 118 1.93 -20.21 8.18
CA LYS A 118 2.66 -18.94 8.27
C LYS A 118 2.57 -18.28 9.65
N TYR A 119 3.50 -17.38 9.93
CA TYR A 119 3.42 -16.46 11.06
C TYR A 119 2.49 -15.30 10.70
N ARG A 120 1.55 -14.99 11.61
CA ARG A 120 0.90 -13.68 11.65
C ARG A 120 1.76 -12.75 12.49
N ILE A 121 2.16 -11.63 11.92
CA ILE A 121 2.99 -10.62 12.57
C ILE A 121 2.16 -9.36 12.70
N ASP A 122 1.87 -8.99 13.93
CA ASP A 122 1.11 -7.80 14.30
C ASP A 122 2.10 -6.73 14.78
N ASN A 123 1.94 -5.51 14.26
CA ASN A 123 2.76 -4.35 14.61
C ASN A 123 1.86 -3.20 15.06
N SER A 124 2.32 -2.40 16.02
CA SER A 124 1.69 -1.14 16.39
C SER A 124 2.44 0.04 15.74
N LEU A 125 1.89 1.23 15.92
CA LEU A 125 2.49 2.48 15.44
C LEU A 125 3.12 3.26 16.60
N LYS A 126 4.11 4.12 16.32
CA LYS A 126 4.64 5.10 17.29
C LYS A 126 3.79 6.38 17.32
N THR A 127 3.36 6.84 16.14
CA THR A 127 2.46 7.99 15.97
C THR A 127 1.37 7.67 14.95
N ASP A 128 0.42 8.59 14.79
CA ASP A 128 -0.55 8.50 13.70
C ASP A 128 0.19 8.37 12.35
N LEU A 129 -0.27 7.45 11.50
CA LEU A 129 0.34 7.17 10.20
C LEU A 129 -0.61 7.59 9.08
N LYS A 130 -0.12 8.48 8.21
CA LYS A 130 -0.86 8.93 7.03
C LYS A 130 -0.68 7.95 5.88
N VAL A 131 -1.79 7.49 5.30
CA VAL A 131 -1.83 6.57 4.17
C VAL A 131 -2.29 7.33 2.93
N ALA A 132 -1.47 7.33 1.89
CA ALA A 132 -1.85 7.90 0.61
C ALA A 132 -2.92 7.05 -0.07
N SER A 133 -4.01 7.68 -0.49
CA SER A 133 -4.97 7.09 -1.42
C SER A 133 -4.32 6.80 -2.78
N GLU A 134 -5.04 6.11 -3.66
CA GLU A 134 -4.57 5.91 -5.03
C GLU A 134 -4.31 7.24 -5.75
N ASP A 135 -5.23 8.21 -5.65
CA ASP A 135 -5.08 9.52 -6.29
C ASP A 135 -3.88 10.30 -5.72
N SER A 136 -3.71 10.31 -4.40
CA SER A 136 -2.59 11.00 -3.75
C SER A 136 -1.24 10.33 -4.05
N GLY A 137 -1.18 8.99 -3.99
CA GLY A 137 0.01 8.23 -4.37
C GLY A 137 0.38 8.43 -5.83
N ALA A 138 -0.61 8.40 -6.73
CA ALA A 138 -0.42 8.71 -8.14
C ALA A 138 0.08 10.14 -8.33
N LYS A 139 -0.43 11.13 -7.58
CA LYS A 139 0.07 12.51 -7.65
C LYS A 139 1.54 12.61 -7.27
N VAL A 140 1.98 11.98 -6.17
CA VAL A 140 3.40 11.96 -5.77
C VAL A 140 4.25 11.28 -6.84
N PHE A 141 3.79 10.15 -7.36
CA PHE A 141 4.44 9.44 -8.46
C PHE A 141 4.60 10.33 -9.71
N MET A 142 3.57 11.08 -10.09
CA MET A 142 3.58 12.01 -11.21
C MET A 142 4.55 13.18 -11.00
N ASP A 143 4.57 13.73 -9.78
CA ASP A 143 5.46 14.82 -9.44
C ASP A 143 6.92 14.35 -9.46
N LEU A 144 7.21 13.12 -9.03
CA LEU A 144 8.53 12.50 -9.14
C LEU A 144 8.91 12.22 -10.60
N TYR A 145 8.00 11.65 -11.40
CA TYR A 145 8.18 11.41 -12.84
C TYR A 145 8.59 12.66 -13.62
N LYS A 146 8.07 13.83 -13.25
CA LYS A 146 8.41 15.10 -13.91
C LYS A 146 9.76 15.68 -13.48
N LYS A 147 10.25 15.32 -12.30
CA LYS A 147 11.42 15.97 -11.66
C LYS A 147 12.68 15.11 -11.70
N ASP A 148 12.56 13.78 -11.61
CA ASP A 148 13.69 12.86 -11.56
C ASP A 148 13.87 12.16 -12.92
N ARG A 149 14.98 12.46 -13.58
CA ARG A 149 15.29 11.95 -14.93
C ARG A 149 15.44 10.43 -14.96
N ASP A 150 16.02 9.82 -13.93
CA ASP A 150 16.20 8.36 -13.90
C ASP A 150 14.87 7.66 -13.60
N PHE A 151 14.04 8.21 -12.72
CA PHE A 151 12.68 7.71 -12.50
C PHE A 151 11.83 7.84 -13.76
N TYR A 152 11.92 8.96 -14.47
CA TYR A 152 11.31 9.14 -15.79
C TYR A 152 11.74 8.03 -16.76
N ASN A 153 13.05 7.78 -16.89
CA ASN A 153 13.59 6.74 -17.77
C ASN A 153 13.12 5.35 -17.36
N PHE A 154 13.09 5.07 -16.06
CA PHE A 154 12.58 3.81 -15.53
C PHE A 154 11.11 3.59 -15.90
N VAL A 155 10.26 4.61 -15.71
CA VAL A 155 8.82 4.51 -15.97
C VAL A 155 8.52 4.38 -17.47
N THR A 156 9.24 5.13 -18.32
CA THR A 156 9.02 5.12 -19.78
C THR A 156 9.62 3.90 -20.47
N ASP A 157 10.59 3.24 -19.85
CA ASP A 157 11.18 2.00 -20.33
C ASP A 157 10.30 0.79 -19.95
N ARG A 158 9.75 0.16 -20.99
CA ARG A 158 8.88 -1.00 -20.87
C ARG A 158 9.61 -2.21 -20.28
N GLU A 159 10.88 -2.41 -20.62
CA GLU A 159 11.65 -3.54 -20.11
C GLU A 159 12.06 -3.33 -18.66
N ARG A 160 12.42 -2.10 -18.30
CA ARG A 160 12.67 -1.76 -16.90
C ARG A 160 11.39 -1.87 -16.08
N MET A 161 10.29 -1.23 -16.46
CA MET A 161 9.08 -1.19 -15.62
C MET A 161 8.24 -2.47 -15.67
N GLN A 162 8.13 -3.12 -16.83
CA GLN A 162 7.25 -4.26 -17.05
C GLN A 162 7.99 -5.60 -17.19
N GLY A 163 9.32 -5.60 -17.12
CA GLY A 163 10.15 -6.81 -17.22
C GLY A 163 10.06 -7.75 -16.00
N TYR A 164 9.36 -7.34 -14.95
CA TYR A 164 9.29 -8.06 -13.67
C TYR A 164 8.19 -9.13 -13.58
N PHE A 165 7.31 -9.22 -14.58
CA PHE A 165 6.25 -10.23 -14.56
C PHE A 165 6.71 -11.58 -15.10
N VAL A 166 6.16 -12.64 -14.51
CA VAL A 166 6.25 -14.03 -14.98
C VAL A 166 5.68 -14.21 -16.41
N ASN A 167 5.98 -15.35 -17.03
CA ASN A 167 5.68 -15.69 -18.43
C ASN A 167 4.21 -15.45 -18.89
N ASP A 168 3.26 -15.39 -17.96
CA ASP A 168 1.83 -15.11 -18.23
C ASP A 168 1.41 -13.63 -18.10
N LYS A 169 2.38 -12.69 -18.11
CA LYS A 169 2.17 -11.24 -17.92
C LYS A 169 1.05 -10.63 -18.75
N TYR A 170 0.84 -11.12 -19.97
CA TYR A 170 -0.20 -10.64 -20.87
C TYR A 170 -1.62 -11.00 -20.42
N LYS A 171 -1.81 -11.92 -19.48
CA LYS A 171 -3.11 -12.25 -18.88
C LYS A 171 -3.54 -11.19 -17.85
N PHE A 172 -2.58 -10.47 -17.24
CA PHE A 172 -2.86 -9.42 -16.27
C PHE A 172 -3.44 -8.17 -16.94
N LYS A 173 -4.66 -7.78 -16.58
CA LYS A 173 -5.34 -6.60 -17.16
C LYS A 173 -4.53 -5.32 -16.95
N GLY A 174 -4.00 -5.09 -15.74
CA GLY A 174 -3.19 -3.91 -15.43
C GLY A 174 -1.92 -3.80 -16.27
N TYR A 175 -1.30 -4.94 -16.64
CA TYR A 175 -0.14 -4.96 -17.56
C TYR A 175 -0.53 -4.40 -18.92
N ARG A 176 -1.63 -4.90 -19.50
CA ARG A 176 -2.08 -4.49 -20.83
C ARG A 176 -2.47 -3.01 -20.87
N GLU A 177 -3.17 -2.53 -19.84
CA GLU A 177 -3.55 -1.12 -19.71
C GLU A 177 -2.33 -0.21 -19.62
N ALA A 178 -1.38 -0.54 -18.73
CA ALA A 178 -0.15 0.24 -18.60
C ALA A 178 0.71 0.17 -19.86
N ALA A 179 0.81 -0.99 -20.53
CA ALA A 179 1.58 -1.12 -21.77
C ALA A 179 1.00 -0.25 -22.90
N ALA A 180 -0.33 -0.15 -23.00
CA ALA A 180 -0.98 0.73 -23.97
C ALA A 180 -0.67 2.21 -23.69
N VAL A 181 -0.73 2.63 -22.43
CA VAL A 181 -0.38 4.00 -22.02
C VAL A 181 1.10 4.30 -22.28
N LEU A 182 2.00 3.42 -21.86
CA LEU A 182 3.44 3.57 -22.09
C LEU A 182 3.77 3.59 -23.59
N GLY A 183 3.00 2.87 -24.41
CA GLY A 183 3.10 2.94 -25.87
C GLY A 183 2.84 4.35 -26.41
N LYS A 184 1.75 4.99 -25.97
CA LYS A 184 1.42 6.38 -26.35
C LYS A 184 2.47 7.37 -25.84
N MET A 185 2.97 7.17 -24.62
CA MET A 185 3.99 8.04 -24.01
C MET A 185 5.34 8.03 -24.75
N ARG A 186 5.56 7.14 -25.72
CA ARG A 186 6.75 7.15 -26.60
C ARG A 186 6.60 8.10 -27.78
N GLU A 187 5.39 8.53 -28.11
CA GLU A 187 5.15 9.49 -29.18
C GLU A 187 5.65 10.87 -28.73
N PRO A 188 6.49 11.56 -29.52
CA PRO A 188 7.14 12.82 -29.10
C PRO A 188 6.19 13.91 -28.60
N ASP A 189 4.98 13.98 -29.18
CA ASP A 189 3.99 15.02 -28.89
C ASP A 189 2.93 14.58 -27.86
N TYR A 190 3.00 13.34 -27.38
CA TYR A 190 2.00 12.83 -26.43
C TYR A 190 2.23 13.38 -25.03
N LYS A 191 1.20 14.04 -24.49
CA LYS A 191 1.17 14.51 -23.11
C LYS A 191 0.26 13.59 -22.30
N PRO A 192 0.80 12.73 -21.42
CA PRO A 192 -0.02 11.80 -20.66
C PRO A 192 -0.98 12.55 -19.73
N THR A 193 -2.23 12.11 -19.73
CA THR A 193 -3.27 12.64 -18.85
C THR A 193 -3.09 12.16 -17.41
N SER A 194 -3.83 12.73 -16.47
CA SER A 194 -3.86 12.23 -15.08
C SER A 194 -4.31 10.77 -15.01
N ASP A 195 -5.25 10.35 -15.87
CA ASP A 195 -5.76 8.97 -15.91
C ASP A 195 -4.73 8.00 -16.50
N ASP A 196 -3.97 8.44 -17.51
CA ASP A 196 -2.84 7.68 -18.06
C ASP A 196 -1.80 7.42 -16.97
N LEU A 197 -1.38 8.46 -16.27
CA LEU A 197 -0.36 8.35 -15.23
C LEU A 197 -0.86 7.58 -14.01
N GLN A 198 -2.16 7.65 -13.69
CA GLN A 198 -2.77 6.78 -12.68
C GLN A 198 -2.72 5.31 -13.10
N THR A 199 -2.98 5.01 -14.37
CA THR A 199 -2.85 3.64 -14.92
C THR A 199 -1.42 3.12 -14.80
N VAL A 200 -0.43 3.97 -15.09
CA VAL A 200 0.99 3.62 -14.93
C VAL A 200 1.38 3.49 -13.45
N TYR A 201 0.84 4.34 -12.56
CA TYR A 201 1.06 4.24 -11.11
C TYR A 201 0.55 2.92 -10.54
N ARG A 202 -0.63 2.43 -10.94
CA ARG A 202 -1.13 1.11 -10.52
C ARG A 202 -0.15 -0.01 -10.84
N MET A 203 0.42 0.08 -12.03
CA MET A 203 1.42 -0.86 -12.51
C MET A 203 2.72 -0.73 -11.71
N PHE A 204 3.18 0.48 -11.41
CA PHE A 204 4.30 0.70 -10.49
C PHE A 204 4.04 0.10 -9.09
N ASN A 205 2.87 0.37 -8.51
CA ASN A 205 2.45 -0.13 -7.20
C ASN A 205 2.49 -1.68 -7.13
N TYR A 206 2.20 -2.35 -8.25
CA TYR A 206 2.35 -3.81 -8.38
C TYR A 206 3.80 -4.28 -8.28
N VAL A 207 4.75 -3.55 -8.87
CA VAL A 207 6.17 -3.99 -8.99
C VAL A 207 7.06 -3.51 -7.85
N ILE A 208 6.57 -2.64 -6.97
CA ILE A 208 7.26 -2.25 -5.72
C ILE A 208 7.94 -3.43 -4.98
N PRO A 209 7.31 -4.61 -4.79
CA PRO A 209 7.90 -5.67 -3.98
C PRO A 209 8.96 -6.49 -4.72
N TYR A 210 9.17 -6.25 -6.02
CA TYR A 210 10.12 -7.02 -6.79
C TYR A 210 11.53 -6.85 -6.20
N ASP A 211 12.15 -7.97 -5.86
CA ASP A 211 13.44 -8.06 -5.16
C ASP A 211 14.56 -8.62 -6.06
N GLY A 212 14.28 -8.86 -7.34
CA GLY A 212 15.23 -9.38 -8.31
C GLY A 212 14.96 -10.81 -8.76
N GLN A 213 14.33 -11.66 -7.95
CA GLN A 213 14.06 -13.07 -8.28
C GLN A 213 15.23 -13.79 -9.00
N GLY A 214 16.47 -13.56 -8.53
CA GLY A 214 17.71 -14.10 -9.14
C GLY A 214 18.48 -13.13 -10.05
N ASP A 215 17.88 -12.01 -10.46
CA ASP A 215 18.54 -10.90 -11.14
C ASP A 215 18.78 -9.74 -10.16
N SER A 216 19.96 -9.72 -9.54
CA SER A 216 20.33 -8.73 -8.54
C SER A 216 20.40 -7.30 -9.09
N ARG A 217 20.64 -7.12 -10.40
CA ARG A 217 20.69 -5.81 -11.03
C ARG A 217 19.29 -5.23 -11.12
N LYS A 218 18.34 -6.02 -11.60
CA LYS A 218 16.93 -5.64 -11.67
C LYS A 218 16.32 -5.40 -10.29
N GLY A 219 16.67 -6.24 -9.31
CA GLY A 219 16.26 -6.04 -7.92
C GLY A 219 16.78 -4.72 -7.35
N ARG A 220 18.05 -4.39 -7.61
CA ARG A 220 18.65 -3.12 -7.18
C ARG A 220 18.03 -1.90 -7.88
N ASP A 221 17.74 -2.00 -9.18
CA ASP A 221 17.08 -0.91 -9.91
C ASP A 221 15.70 -0.63 -9.30
N MET A 222 14.86 -1.66 -9.12
CA MET A 222 13.56 -1.50 -8.45
C MET A 222 13.68 -0.93 -7.04
N TYR A 223 14.64 -1.44 -6.24
CA TYR A 223 14.92 -0.91 -4.91
C TYR A 223 15.23 0.59 -4.93
N ASN A 224 16.06 1.04 -5.87
CA ASN A 224 16.41 2.45 -6.00
C ASN A 224 15.17 3.29 -6.37
N GLN A 225 14.37 2.85 -7.35
CA GLN A 225 13.20 3.60 -7.78
C GLN A 225 12.10 3.64 -6.72
N ARG A 226 11.84 2.53 -6.01
CA ARG A 226 10.88 2.52 -4.90
C ARG A 226 11.34 3.39 -3.74
N THR A 227 12.64 3.40 -3.43
CA THR A 227 13.19 4.26 -2.37
C THR A 227 12.99 5.74 -2.71
N LYS A 228 13.23 6.17 -3.94
CA LYS A 228 12.92 7.55 -4.39
C LYS A 228 11.44 7.89 -4.23
N PHE A 229 10.56 6.97 -4.61
CA PHE A 229 9.12 7.16 -4.47
C PHE A 229 8.70 7.27 -2.99
N PHE A 230 9.17 6.37 -2.13
CA PHE A 230 8.87 6.42 -0.69
C PHE A 230 9.44 7.67 -0.02
N HIS A 231 10.63 8.13 -0.43
CA HIS A 231 11.17 9.41 0.02
C HIS A 231 10.25 10.57 -0.38
N ALA A 232 9.84 10.65 -1.64
CA ALA A 232 8.91 11.68 -2.10
C ALA A 232 7.55 11.62 -1.37
N CYS A 233 7.05 10.41 -1.03
CA CYS A 233 5.86 10.26 -0.21
C CYS A 233 6.08 10.77 1.23
N LYS A 234 7.23 10.49 1.83
CA LYS A 234 7.59 10.94 3.19
C LYS A 234 7.74 12.47 3.25
N GLU A 235 8.33 13.09 2.24
CA GLU A 235 8.45 14.57 2.12
C GLU A 235 7.09 15.28 2.17
N VAL A 236 6.04 14.67 1.64
CA VAL A 236 4.66 15.21 1.68
C VAL A 236 3.83 14.67 2.86
N GLY A 237 4.45 13.90 3.75
CA GLY A 237 3.90 13.47 5.04
C GLY A 237 3.16 12.13 5.04
N TYR A 238 3.36 11.26 4.05
CA TYR A 238 2.83 9.90 4.07
C TYR A 238 3.88 8.91 4.60
N GLY A 239 3.41 7.90 5.37
CA GLY A 239 4.25 6.77 5.79
C GLY A 239 3.78 5.41 5.27
N ALA A 240 2.66 5.40 4.55
CA ALA A 240 2.15 4.25 3.82
C ALA A 240 1.40 4.70 2.56
N VAL A 241 1.26 3.79 1.60
CA VAL A 241 0.39 3.96 0.43
C VAL A 241 -0.62 2.82 0.35
N LEU A 242 -1.77 3.05 -0.28
CA LEU A 242 -2.69 1.98 -0.63
C LEU A 242 -1.97 0.92 -1.47
N ASP A 243 -2.09 -0.35 -1.09
CA ASP A 243 -1.75 -1.47 -1.97
C ASP A 243 -2.87 -1.62 -3.00
N THR A 244 -2.66 -0.94 -4.12
CA THR A 244 -3.64 -0.83 -5.19
C THR A 244 -3.75 -2.14 -5.95
N ASN A 245 -2.67 -2.92 -6.01
CA ASN A 245 -2.71 -4.26 -6.56
C ASN A 245 -3.70 -5.11 -5.77
N ASP A 246 -3.57 -5.19 -4.45
CA ASP A 246 -4.45 -6.04 -3.65
C ASP A 246 -5.88 -5.49 -3.52
N ALA A 247 -6.03 -4.16 -3.55
CA ALA A 247 -7.34 -3.51 -3.51
C ALA A 247 -8.16 -3.70 -4.81
N ILE A 248 -7.51 -3.71 -5.99
CA ILE A 248 -8.20 -3.67 -7.29
C ILE A 248 -8.08 -4.99 -8.05
N TYR A 249 -6.87 -5.57 -8.10
CA TYR A 249 -6.55 -6.66 -9.01
C TYR A 249 -6.30 -8.00 -8.30
N GLY A 250 -5.92 -7.98 -7.02
CA GLY A 250 -5.64 -9.15 -6.23
C GLY A 250 -6.87 -10.03 -6.03
N GLY A 251 -6.65 -11.34 -5.92
CA GLY A 251 -7.71 -12.29 -5.55
C GLY A 251 -8.22 -12.09 -4.13
N PHE A 252 -7.55 -11.26 -3.34
CA PHE A 252 -7.86 -10.97 -1.95
C PHE A 252 -8.94 -9.89 -1.78
N LYS A 253 -8.82 -8.73 -2.45
CA LYS A 253 -9.74 -7.60 -2.25
C LYS A 253 -9.89 -7.23 -0.77
N ALA A 254 -8.77 -7.04 -0.07
CA ALA A 254 -8.75 -6.62 1.32
C ALA A 254 -9.61 -5.38 1.51
N LYS A 255 -10.20 -5.23 2.70
CA LYS A 255 -10.83 -3.97 3.09
C LYS A 255 -9.82 -2.86 3.37
N SER A 256 -8.55 -3.17 3.64
CA SER A 256 -7.57 -2.19 4.07
C SER A 256 -6.11 -2.53 3.70
N PRO A 257 -5.79 -2.86 2.44
CA PRO A 257 -4.45 -3.28 2.09
C PRO A 257 -3.56 -2.06 1.90
N ILE A 258 -2.43 -2.04 2.59
CA ILE A 258 -1.45 -0.94 2.51
C ILE A 258 -0.03 -1.49 2.37
N ILE A 259 0.83 -0.66 1.79
CA ILE A 259 2.28 -0.81 1.79
C ILE A 259 2.82 0.20 2.80
N VAL A 260 3.36 -0.30 3.91
CA VAL A 260 4.01 0.52 4.94
C VAL A 260 5.49 0.63 4.58
N PHE A 261 6.00 1.85 4.49
CA PHE A 261 7.41 2.13 4.14
C PHE A 261 8.10 3.05 5.16
N ASP A 262 7.35 3.78 6.00
CA ASP A 262 7.95 4.54 7.10
C ASP A 262 8.20 3.64 8.31
N MET A 263 9.23 2.81 8.18
CA MET A 263 9.57 1.76 9.15
C MET A 263 9.99 2.32 10.51
N GLU A 264 10.38 3.59 10.58
CA GLU A 264 10.64 4.30 11.83
C GLU A 264 9.40 4.40 12.72
N GLN A 265 8.20 4.39 12.13
CA GLN A 265 6.93 4.47 12.85
C GLN A 265 6.40 3.11 13.33
N VAL A 266 7.05 2.01 12.93
CA VAL A 266 6.54 0.66 13.16
C VAL A 266 7.16 0.09 14.43
N VAL A 267 6.32 -0.45 15.31
CA VAL A 267 6.75 -1.11 16.54
C VAL A 267 6.31 -2.58 16.46
N PRO A 268 7.25 -3.55 16.47
CA PRO A 268 6.91 -4.96 16.57
C PRO A 268 6.06 -5.20 17.82
N LYS A 269 4.92 -5.86 17.68
CA LYS A 269 4.01 -6.11 18.79
C LYS A 269 3.96 -7.59 19.12
N ASP A 270 3.37 -8.38 18.23
CA ASP A 270 3.15 -9.80 18.47
C ASP A 270 3.46 -10.65 17.24
N VAL A 271 3.99 -11.85 17.46
CA VAL A 271 4.22 -12.84 16.40
C VAL A 271 3.57 -14.16 16.81
N TYR A 272 2.63 -14.61 16.00
CA TYR A 272 1.86 -15.83 16.26
C TYR A 272 2.08 -16.85 15.15
N ARG A 273 2.52 -18.06 15.50
CA ARG A 273 2.54 -19.19 14.56
C ARG A 273 1.13 -19.76 14.45
N THR A 274 0.53 -19.64 13.28
CA THR A 274 -0.83 -20.13 13.04
C THR A 274 -0.86 -21.64 12.81
N ASN A 275 -2.00 -22.26 13.11
CA ASN A 275 -2.24 -23.70 13.00
C ASN A 275 -3.55 -24.03 12.25
N LEU A 276 -3.86 -25.33 12.15
CA LEU A 276 -5.06 -25.84 11.46
C LEU A 276 -6.37 -25.32 12.06
N THR A 277 -6.44 -25.13 13.37
CA THR A 277 -7.62 -24.59 14.05
C THR A 277 -7.85 -23.13 13.67
N ASP A 278 -6.79 -22.31 13.64
CA ASP A 278 -6.88 -20.90 13.23
C ASP A 278 -7.38 -20.76 11.79
N GLN A 279 -6.90 -21.62 10.89
CA GLN A 279 -7.34 -21.63 9.50
C GLN A 279 -8.81 -22.03 9.39
N LYS A 280 -9.25 -23.09 10.09
CA LYS A 280 -10.66 -23.50 10.10
C LYS A 280 -11.57 -22.38 10.60
N CYS A 281 -11.21 -21.73 11.70
CA CYS A 281 -11.93 -20.57 12.22
C CYS A 281 -11.99 -19.44 11.19
N SER A 282 -10.86 -19.11 10.57
CA SER A 282 -10.78 -18.05 9.56
C SER A 282 -11.60 -18.37 8.31
N THR A 283 -11.65 -19.63 7.89
CA THR A 283 -12.51 -20.10 6.79
C THR A 283 -13.99 -19.94 7.13
N LEU A 284 -14.40 -20.28 8.36
CA LEU A 284 -15.79 -20.08 8.82
C LEU A 284 -16.18 -18.61 8.83
N VAL A 285 -15.31 -17.73 9.35
CA VAL A 285 -15.51 -16.27 9.32
C VAL A 285 -15.68 -15.77 7.88
N LEU A 286 -14.88 -16.27 6.94
CA LEU A 286 -14.97 -15.89 5.54
C LEU A 286 -16.27 -16.37 4.87
N VAL A 287 -16.74 -17.58 5.18
CA VAL A 287 -18.04 -18.10 4.69
C VAL A 287 -19.19 -17.25 5.23
N GLY A 288 -19.20 -16.98 6.54
CA GLY A 288 -20.21 -16.12 7.15
C GLY A 288 -20.23 -14.72 6.54
N ARG A 289 -19.05 -14.14 6.27
CA ARG A 289 -18.93 -12.85 5.60
C ARG A 289 -19.55 -12.84 4.20
N LYS A 290 -19.31 -13.89 3.40
CA LYS A 290 -19.92 -14.02 2.07
C LYS A 290 -21.44 -14.16 2.13
N LEU A 291 -21.96 -14.96 3.07
CA LEU A 291 -23.40 -15.13 3.27
C LEU A 291 -24.11 -13.84 3.68
N LEU A 292 -23.42 -12.97 4.43
CA LEU A 292 -23.95 -11.68 4.90
C LEU A 292 -23.69 -10.50 3.94
N GLY A 293 -23.04 -10.73 2.80
CA GLY A 293 -22.72 -9.67 1.83
C GLY A 293 -21.73 -8.62 2.32
N LEU A 294 -20.85 -8.98 3.27
CA LEU A 294 -19.93 -8.07 3.98
C LEU A 294 -18.50 -8.01 3.39
#